data_AF-A0A0M9E808-F1
#
_entry.id   AF-A0A0M9E808-F1
#
_cell.length_a   1.000
_cell.length_b   1.000
_cell.length_c   1.000
_cell.angle_alpha   90.00
_cell.angle_beta   90.00
_cell.angle_gamma   90.00
#
_symmetry.space_group_name_H-M   'P 1'
#
loop_
_entity.id
_entity.type
_entity.pdbx_description
1 polymer ?
#
loop_
_entity_poly.entity_id
_entity_poly.type
_entity_poly.pdbx_seq_one_letter_code
_entity_poly.pdbx_strand_id
1 'polypeptide(L)'
;LRCFASSKKKLSSKEILEDYSNRWAIEIGIKDLNQNYYLTNCPGKNPHHVNVHFFIVSICRHLYRMIQRDLGDLIKRKDGSIKTLQTMREILFRQGSAKLNIKDDTFEVNFLNSYSPELTTQLKQFYDTISEKYSNGMEILGGMKVKFYFKTPLGKEHKNSMKKVPLISGKKKLGSKKMD
;
A
#
# COMPACT_ATOMS: atom_id res chain seq x y z
N LEU A 1 7.60 -27.94 31.08
CA LEU A 1 6.68 -28.78 30.28
C LEU A 1 5.40 -27.98 30.01
N ARG A 2 4.93 -27.88 28.76
CA ARG A 2 3.55 -27.42 28.47
C ARG A 2 2.72 -28.64 28.10
N CYS A 3 1.66 -28.92 28.85
CA CYS A 3 0.78 -30.06 28.60
C CYS A 3 -0.41 -29.60 27.77
N PHE A 4 -0.66 -30.28 26.64
CA PHE A 4 -1.79 -30.00 25.75
C PHE A 4 -2.81 -31.14 25.89
N ALA A 5 -3.95 -30.84 26.49
CA ALA A 5 -5.04 -31.79 26.65
C ALA A 5 -6.00 -31.67 25.46
N SER A 6 -6.49 -32.80 24.95
CA SER A 6 -7.48 -32.85 23.88
C SER A 6 -8.62 -33.80 24.26
N SER A 7 -9.86 -33.40 23.98
CA SER A 7 -11.03 -34.27 24.10
C SER A 7 -11.18 -35.24 22.93
N LYS A 8 -10.38 -35.07 21.86
CA LYS A 8 -10.39 -35.92 20.67
C LYS A 8 -9.52 -37.16 20.90
N LYS A 9 -10.15 -38.27 21.31
CA LYS A 9 -9.50 -39.55 21.64
C LYS A 9 -8.72 -40.22 20.49
N LYS A 10 -8.92 -39.78 19.24
CA LYS A 10 -8.33 -40.39 18.03
C LYS A 10 -7.07 -39.68 17.53
N LEU A 11 -6.69 -38.54 18.09
CA LEU A 11 -5.51 -37.79 17.65
C LEU A 11 -4.27 -38.23 18.42
N SER A 12 -3.18 -38.44 17.70
CA SER A 12 -1.85 -38.63 18.28
C SER A 12 -1.35 -37.34 18.93
N SER A 13 -0.38 -37.45 19.85
CA SER A 13 0.24 -36.30 20.50
C SER A 13 0.85 -35.30 19.52
N LYS A 14 1.35 -35.78 18.36
CA LYS A 14 1.92 -34.92 17.31
C LYS A 14 0.83 -34.11 16.59
N GLU A 15 -0.30 -34.73 16.27
CA GLU A 15 -1.44 -34.06 15.63
C GLU A 15 -2.09 -33.04 16.59
N ILE A 16 -2.14 -33.33 17.90
CA ILE A 16 -2.61 -32.36 18.90
C ILE A 16 -1.70 -31.14 18.94
N LEU A 17 -0.38 -31.34 18.89
CA LEU A 17 0.58 -30.24 18.89
C LEU A 17 0.47 -29.40 17.61
N GLU A 18 0.27 -30.04 16.45
CA GLU A 18 0.07 -29.36 15.17
C GLU A 18 -1.23 -28.55 15.15
N ASP A 19 -2.35 -29.12 15.62
CA ASP A 19 -3.63 -28.41 15.77
C ASP A 19 -3.49 -27.20 16.71
N TYR A 20 -2.79 -27.36 17.83
CA TYR A 20 -2.49 -26.26 18.74
C TYR A 20 -1.57 -25.20 18.13
N SER A 21 -0.65 -25.57 17.25
CA SER A 21 0.22 -24.61 16.55
C SER A 21 -0.58 -23.69 15.62
N ASN A 22 -1.66 -24.21 15.01
CA ASN A 22 -2.55 -23.44 14.15
C ASN A 22 -3.30 -22.34 14.90
N ARG A 23 -3.55 -22.51 16.21
CA ARG A 23 -4.19 -21.49 17.05
C ARG A 23 -3.45 -20.16 16.98
N TRP A 24 -2.12 -20.18 17.05
CA TRP A 24 -1.32 -18.95 17.01
C TRP A 24 -1.45 -18.24 15.66
N ALA A 25 -1.42 -18.99 14.56
CA ALA A 25 -1.63 -18.44 13.22
C ALA A 25 -3.04 -17.82 13.07
N ILE A 26 -4.07 -18.46 13.64
CA ILE A 26 -5.44 -17.93 13.68
C ILE A 26 -5.51 -16.64 14.49
N GLU A 27 -4.93 -16.62 15.70
CA GLU A 27 -4.93 -15.43 16.56
C GLU A 27 -4.21 -14.24 15.90
N ILE A 28 -3.07 -14.48 15.24
CA ILE A 28 -2.37 -13.45 14.44
C ILE A 28 -3.25 -13.00 13.28
N GLY A 29 -3.89 -13.93 12.57
CA GLY A 29 -4.76 -13.61 11.45
C GLY A 29 -5.96 -12.74 11.84
N ILE A 30 -6.60 -13.03 12.98
CA ILE A 30 -7.71 -12.23 13.51
C ILE A 30 -7.23 -10.84 13.94
N LYS A 31 -6.07 -10.75 14.61
CA LYS A 31 -5.47 -9.45 14.98
C LYS A 31 -5.19 -8.59 13.75
N ASP A 32 -4.64 -9.18 12.69
CA ASP A 32 -4.41 -8.50 11.41
C ASP A 32 -5.72 -7.98 10.78
N LEU A 33 -6.75 -8.82 10.73
CA LEU A 33 -8.06 -8.44 10.20
C LEU A 33 -8.71 -7.30 10.98
N ASN A 34 -8.61 -7.32 12.31
CA ASN A 34 -9.14 -6.25 13.15
C ASN A 34 -8.39 -4.93 12.95
N GLN A 35 -7.05 -4.97 12.94
CA GLN A 35 -6.24 -3.76 12.88
C GLN A 35 -6.19 -3.12 11.49
N ASN A 36 -6.07 -3.94 10.45
CA ASN A 36 -5.83 -3.45 9.08
C ASN A 36 -7.11 -3.37 8.24
N TYR A 37 -8.15 -4.14 8.59
CA TYR A 37 -9.38 -4.24 7.80
C TYR A 37 -10.65 -3.91 8.60
N TYR A 38 -10.51 -3.51 9.87
CA TYR A 38 -11.63 -3.08 10.72
C TYR A 38 -12.75 -4.12 10.80
N LEU A 39 -12.39 -5.41 10.84
CA LEU A 39 -13.34 -6.53 10.89
C LEU A 39 -14.39 -6.35 12.01
N THR A 40 -13.99 -5.84 13.18
CA THR A 40 -14.87 -5.58 14.33
C THR A 40 -15.81 -4.39 14.14
N ASN A 41 -15.56 -3.49 13.18
CA ASN A 41 -16.35 -2.28 12.98
C ASN A 41 -17.53 -2.55 12.05
N CYS A 42 -18.42 -3.46 12.47
CA CYS A 42 -19.59 -3.83 11.71
C CYS A 42 -20.59 -2.65 11.59
N PRO A 43 -21.18 -2.42 10.40
CA PRO A 43 -22.16 -1.37 10.18
C PRO A 43 -23.53 -1.76 10.79
N GLY A 44 -23.71 -1.46 12.08
CA GLY A 44 -24.97 -1.65 12.79
C GLY A 44 -25.26 -3.11 13.19
N LYS A 45 -26.53 -3.40 13.48
CA LYS A 45 -27.00 -4.70 14.01
C LYS A 45 -27.76 -5.57 13.00
N ASN A 46 -27.99 -5.08 11.78
CA ASN A 46 -28.72 -5.84 10.77
C ASN A 46 -27.85 -7.02 10.28
N PRO A 47 -28.31 -8.28 10.41
CA PRO A 47 -27.54 -9.46 9.99
C PRO A 47 -27.07 -9.41 8.53
N HIS A 48 -27.87 -8.85 7.63
CA HIS A 48 -27.50 -8.70 6.23
C HIS A 48 -26.28 -7.79 6.05
N HIS A 49 -26.27 -6.62 6.71
CA HIS A 49 -25.16 -5.67 6.62
C HIS A 49 -23.88 -6.22 7.26
N VAL A 50 -24.02 -6.99 8.34
CA VAL A 50 -22.90 -7.69 8.98
C VAL A 50 -22.29 -8.73 8.04
N ASN A 51 -23.12 -9.53 7.36
CA ASN A 51 -22.63 -10.50 6.37
C ASN A 51 -21.91 -9.85 5.19
N VAL A 52 -22.49 -8.77 4.65
CA VAL A 52 -21.86 -7.99 3.57
C VAL A 52 -20.51 -7.42 4.02
N HIS A 53 -20.43 -6.88 5.24
CA HIS A 53 -19.17 -6.39 5.81
C HIS A 53 -18.09 -7.47 5.88
N PHE A 54 -18.41 -8.65 6.44
CA PHE A 54 -17.47 -9.77 6.49
C PHE A 54 -17.02 -10.24 5.10
N PHE A 55 -17.93 -10.24 4.13
CA PHE A 55 -17.61 -10.57 2.75
C PHE A 55 -16.63 -9.57 2.12
N ILE A 56 -16.89 -8.26 2.26
CA ILE A 56 -16.03 -7.19 1.74
C ILE A 56 -14.64 -7.27 2.38
N VAL A 57 -14.56 -7.43 3.70
CA VAL A 57 -13.28 -7.59 4.41
C VAL A 57 -12.50 -8.79 3.86
N SER A 58 -13.18 -9.90 3.59
CA SER A 58 -12.57 -11.10 3.02
C SER A 58 -12.01 -10.86 1.61
N ILE A 59 -12.76 -10.17 0.74
CA ILE A 59 -12.29 -9.78 -0.60
C ILE A 59 -11.07 -8.88 -0.49
N CYS A 60 -11.13 -7.83 0.34
CA CYS A 60 -10.03 -6.88 0.54
C CYS A 60 -8.76 -7.60 1.00
N ARG A 61 -8.88 -8.53 1.95
CA ARG A 61 -7.77 -9.38 2.41
C ARG A 61 -7.18 -10.20 1.26
N HIS A 62 -8.02 -10.79 0.41
CA HIS A 62 -7.56 -11.62 -0.70
C HIS A 62 -6.86 -10.79 -1.79
N LEU A 63 -7.45 -9.66 -2.18
CA LEU A 63 -6.86 -8.71 -3.12
C LEU A 63 -5.49 -8.23 -2.62
N TYR A 64 -5.39 -7.90 -1.35
CA TYR A 64 -4.11 -7.51 -0.76
C TYR A 64 -3.06 -8.62 -0.83
N ARG A 65 -3.44 -9.88 -0.58
CA ARG A 65 -2.50 -11.02 -0.72
C ARG A 65 -2.05 -11.23 -2.17
N MET A 66 -2.92 -10.97 -3.15
CA MET A 66 -2.55 -11.01 -4.56
C MET A 66 -1.54 -9.92 -4.90
N ILE A 67 -1.85 -8.67 -4.53
CA ILE A 67 -0.93 -7.53 -4.66
C ILE A 67 0.39 -7.84 -3.96
N GLN A 68 0.36 -8.46 -2.79
CA GLN A 68 1.56 -8.83 -2.05
C GLN A 68 2.44 -9.85 -2.81
N ARG A 69 1.83 -10.83 -3.46
CA ARG A 69 2.55 -11.80 -4.30
C ARG A 69 3.16 -11.12 -5.52
N ASP A 70 2.45 -10.20 -6.14
CA ASP A 70 2.90 -9.51 -7.35
C ASP A 70 4.03 -8.50 -7.07
N LEU A 71 3.98 -7.78 -5.95
CA LEU A 71 5.03 -6.82 -5.56
C LEU A 71 6.27 -7.51 -4.93
N GLY A 72 6.15 -8.75 -4.49
CA GLY A 72 7.28 -9.56 -4.02
C GLY A 72 8.11 -8.91 -2.91
N ASP A 73 9.43 -8.82 -3.11
CA ASP A 73 10.40 -8.34 -2.12
C ASP A 73 10.29 -6.84 -1.81
N LEU A 74 9.53 -6.06 -2.60
CA LEU A 74 9.31 -4.63 -2.34
C LEU A 74 8.53 -4.35 -1.04
N ILE A 75 7.78 -5.34 -0.60
CA ILE A 75 6.93 -5.26 0.59
C ILE A 75 7.65 -5.83 1.82
N LYS A 76 8.69 -6.64 1.63
CA LYS A 76 9.48 -7.17 2.73
C LYS A 76 10.35 -6.06 3.30
N ARG A 77 10.24 -5.85 4.61
CA ARG A 77 11.17 -5.04 5.38
C ARG A 77 12.53 -5.76 5.40
N LYS A 78 13.62 -5.05 5.70
CA LYS A 78 14.97 -5.65 5.84
C LYS A 78 15.01 -6.81 6.86
N ASP A 79 14.04 -6.86 7.76
CA ASP A 79 13.84 -7.88 8.80
C ASP A 79 12.94 -9.05 8.34
N GLY A 80 12.62 -9.17 7.05
CA GLY A 80 11.73 -10.20 6.51
C GLY A 80 10.24 -10.02 6.83
N SER A 81 9.88 -9.10 7.72
CA SER A 81 8.49 -8.74 8.02
C SER A 81 7.82 -8.03 6.84
N ILE A 82 6.55 -8.36 6.58
CA ILE A 82 5.76 -7.80 5.49
C ILE A 82 5.19 -6.45 5.94
N LYS A 83 5.37 -5.38 5.14
CA LYS A 83 4.72 -4.08 5.39
C LYS A 83 3.21 -4.27 5.43
N THR A 84 2.54 -3.83 6.50
CA THR A 84 1.07 -3.91 6.65
C THR A 84 0.35 -3.07 5.59
N LEU A 85 -0.93 -3.37 5.33
CA LEU A 85 -1.78 -2.60 4.42
C LEU A 85 -1.71 -1.09 4.72
N GLN A 86 -1.74 -0.72 6.00
CA GLN A 86 -1.65 0.68 6.42
C GLN A 86 -0.37 1.37 5.89
N THR A 87 0.78 0.71 6.01
CA THR A 87 2.06 1.25 5.51
C THR A 87 2.21 1.13 3.99
N MET A 88 1.58 0.14 3.38
CA MET A 88 1.56 -0.03 1.93
C MET A 88 0.61 0.94 1.24
N ARG A 89 -0.40 1.47 1.94
CA ARG A 89 -1.38 2.39 1.34
C ARG A 89 -0.69 3.56 0.64
N GLU A 90 0.35 4.13 1.25
CA GLU A 90 1.12 5.23 0.65
C GLU A 90 1.93 4.81 -0.60
N ILE A 91 2.33 3.54 -0.67
CA ILE A 91 3.13 2.99 -1.77
C ILE A 91 2.22 2.56 -2.94
N LEU A 92 1.12 1.86 -2.63
CA LEU A 92 0.15 1.35 -3.60
C LEU A 92 -0.69 2.49 -4.21
N PHE A 93 -1.24 3.35 -3.35
CA PHE A 93 -2.07 4.47 -3.77
C PHE A 93 -1.22 5.72 -3.79
N ARG A 94 -0.23 5.70 -4.68
CA ARG A 94 0.68 6.83 -4.94
C ARG A 94 -0.13 8.13 -4.98
N GLN A 95 0.06 9.00 -3.99
CA GLN A 95 -0.56 10.32 -4.03
C GLN A 95 0.20 11.20 -5.00
N GLY A 96 -0.33 11.39 -6.20
CA GLY A 96 0.27 12.29 -7.17
C GLY A 96 -0.41 12.29 -8.51
N SER A 97 -0.26 13.42 -9.21
CA SER A 97 -0.81 13.58 -10.55
C SER A 97 0.05 12.81 -11.56
N ALA A 98 -0.62 12.11 -12.47
CA ALA A 98 -0.01 11.51 -13.64
C ALA A 98 -0.65 12.12 -14.89
N LYS A 99 0.17 12.30 -15.94
CA LYS A 99 -0.31 12.62 -17.27
C LYS A 99 -0.42 11.33 -18.06
N LEU A 100 -1.61 11.07 -18.58
CA LEU A 100 -1.90 9.92 -19.43
C LEU A 100 -1.80 10.38 -20.88
N ASN A 101 -1.01 9.67 -21.68
CA ASN A 101 -0.98 9.84 -23.12
C ASN A 101 -1.26 8.50 -23.77
N ILE A 102 -2.04 8.52 -24.85
CA ILE A 102 -2.22 7.37 -25.72
C ILE A 102 -1.45 7.70 -27.00
N LYS A 103 -0.53 6.82 -27.38
CA LYS A 103 0.16 6.90 -28.68
C LYS A 103 0.01 5.56 -29.36
N ASP A 104 -0.61 5.58 -30.53
CA ASP A 104 -0.94 4.40 -31.32
C ASP A 104 -1.64 3.35 -30.44
N ASP A 105 -0.94 2.25 -30.14
CA ASP A 105 -1.42 1.12 -29.34
C ASP A 105 -0.74 1.02 -27.96
N THR A 106 -0.15 2.13 -27.50
CA THR A 106 0.56 2.21 -26.22
C THR A 106 -0.05 3.27 -25.31
N PHE A 107 -0.40 2.83 -24.10
CA PHE A 107 -0.83 3.66 -22.99
C PHE A 107 0.40 4.10 -22.17
N GLU A 108 0.77 5.37 -22.29
CA GLU A 108 1.92 5.98 -21.60
C GLU A 108 1.46 6.69 -20.32
N VAL A 109 1.95 6.23 -19.17
CA VAL A 109 1.69 6.87 -17.86
C VAL A 109 2.93 7.66 -17.44
N ASN A 110 2.83 8.98 -17.47
CA ASN A 110 3.90 9.89 -17.08
C ASN A 110 3.63 10.47 -15.70
N PHE A 111 4.41 10.07 -14.70
CA PHE A 111 4.20 10.56 -13.35
C PHE A 111 4.88 11.92 -13.13
N LEU A 112 4.10 12.91 -12.68
CA LEU A 112 4.56 14.32 -12.59
C LEU A 112 5.35 14.62 -11.31
N ASN A 113 5.09 13.86 -10.24
CA ASN A 113 5.72 14.04 -8.94
C ASN A 113 6.97 13.16 -8.78
N SER A 114 8.08 13.77 -8.34
CA SER A 114 9.31 13.09 -7.95
C SER A 114 9.23 12.58 -6.51
N TYR A 115 9.72 11.36 -6.25
CA TYR A 115 9.75 10.73 -4.92
C TYR A 115 11.19 10.53 -4.44
N SER A 116 11.37 9.91 -3.27
CA SER A 116 12.70 9.53 -2.81
C SER A 116 13.39 8.61 -3.83
N PRO A 117 14.73 8.67 -3.94
CA PRO A 117 15.47 7.85 -4.89
C PRO A 117 15.22 6.35 -4.73
N GLU A 118 15.22 5.86 -3.49
CA GLU A 118 15.01 4.45 -3.15
C GLU A 118 13.62 3.96 -3.62
N LEU A 119 12.57 4.72 -3.34
CA LEU A 119 11.20 4.37 -3.73
C LEU A 119 11.02 4.46 -5.25
N THR A 120 11.67 5.43 -5.91
CA THR A 120 11.58 5.59 -7.37
C THR A 120 12.22 4.41 -8.09
N THR A 121 13.39 3.94 -7.64
CA THR A 121 14.04 2.75 -8.21
C THR A 121 13.19 1.49 -8.03
N GLN A 122 12.66 1.30 -6.82
CA GLN A 122 11.79 0.17 -6.49
C GLN A 122 10.51 0.13 -7.33
N LEU A 123 9.82 1.27 -7.44
CA LEU A 123 8.63 1.37 -8.27
C LEU A 123 8.98 1.17 -9.74
N LYS A 124 10.06 1.77 -10.23
CA LYS A 124 10.49 1.61 -11.62
C LYS A 124 10.67 0.12 -11.98
N GLN A 125 11.37 -0.64 -11.13
CA GLN A 125 11.50 -2.10 -11.32
C GLN A 125 10.14 -2.81 -11.40
N PHE A 126 9.20 -2.47 -10.51
CA PHE A 126 7.86 -3.06 -10.52
C PHE A 126 7.09 -2.77 -11.81
N TYR A 127 7.06 -1.51 -12.24
CA TYR A 127 6.34 -1.09 -13.43
C TYR A 127 7.00 -1.55 -14.74
N ASP A 128 8.33 -1.70 -14.75
CA ASP A 128 9.07 -2.30 -15.85
C ASP A 128 8.68 -3.78 -15.99
N THR A 129 8.62 -4.55 -14.88
CA THR A 129 8.13 -5.94 -14.89
C THR A 129 6.70 -6.07 -15.44
N ILE A 130 5.80 -5.13 -15.09
CA ILE A 130 4.45 -5.09 -15.65
C ILE A 130 4.49 -4.83 -17.15
N SER A 131 5.29 -3.85 -17.58
CA SER A 131 5.42 -3.48 -19.00
C SER A 131 5.97 -4.64 -19.83
N GLU A 132 6.93 -5.40 -19.29
CA GLU A 132 7.48 -6.60 -19.91
C GLU A 132 6.46 -7.73 -19.99
N LYS A 133 5.75 -8.01 -18.88
CA LYS A 133 4.74 -9.08 -18.80
C LYS A 133 3.57 -8.85 -19.77
N TYR A 134 3.18 -7.60 -19.98
CA TYR A 134 2.10 -7.21 -20.89
C TYR A 134 2.61 -6.53 -22.16
N SER A 135 3.83 -6.87 -22.60
CA SER A 135 4.42 -6.38 -23.84
C SER A 135 3.63 -6.77 -25.10
N ASN A 136 2.88 -7.88 -25.02
CA ASN A 136 1.97 -8.35 -26.06
C ASN A 136 0.55 -7.77 -25.96
N GLY A 137 0.34 -6.82 -25.05
CA GLY A 137 -0.96 -6.19 -24.84
C GLY A 137 -1.66 -6.67 -23.57
N MET A 138 -2.43 -5.77 -22.97
CA MET A 138 -3.23 -6.04 -21.79
C MET A 138 -4.70 -6.19 -22.19
N GLU A 139 -5.29 -7.37 -21.97
CA GLU A 139 -6.68 -7.65 -22.38
C GLU A 139 -7.68 -6.65 -21.79
N ILE A 140 -7.48 -6.24 -20.53
CA ILE A 140 -8.34 -5.27 -19.86
C ILE A 140 -8.29 -3.87 -20.51
N LEU A 141 -7.24 -3.57 -21.26
CA LEU A 141 -7.07 -2.34 -22.02
C LEU A 141 -7.33 -2.55 -23.51
N GLY A 142 -8.03 -3.63 -23.89
CA GLY A 142 -8.35 -3.92 -25.29
C GLY A 142 -7.15 -4.36 -26.13
N GLY A 143 -6.09 -4.90 -25.50
CA GLY A 143 -4.88 -5.33 -26.18
C GLY A 143 -3.78 -4.26 -26.24
N MET A 144 -4.01 -3.07 -25.68
CA MET A 144 -3.01 -2.01 -25.66
C MET A 144 -1.81 -2.35 -24.76
N LYS A 145 -0.63 -1.89 -25.16
CA LYS A 145 0.62 -1.99 -24.38
C LYS A 145 0.66 -0.88 -23.33
N VAL A 146 1.38 -1.10 -22.24
CA VAL A 146 1.51 -0.09 -21.17
C VAL A 146 2.98 0.25 -20.93
N LYS A 147 3.29 1.54 -20.83
CA LYS A 147 4.62 2.04 -20.47
C LYS A 147 4.53 3.09 -19.37
N PHE A 148 5.47 3.04 -18.43
CA PHE A 148 5.51 3.93 -17.28
C PHE A 148 6.77 4.79 -17.28
N TYR A 149 6.62 6.09 -17.04
CA TYR A 149 7.72 7.04 -17.00
C TYR A 149 7.76 7.75 -15.64
N PHE A 150 8.91 7.65 -14.98
CA PHE A 150 9.16 8.28 -13.69
C PHE A 150 9.99 9.55 -13.87
N LYS A 151 9.57 10.65 -13.25
CA LYS A 151 10.39 11.85 -13.14
C LYS A 151 11.55 11.58 -12.18
N THR A 152 12.76 12.00 -12.57
CA THR A 152 13.97 11.83 -11.76
C THR A 152 13.78 12.46 -10.37
N PRO A 153 14.15 11.75 -9.28
CA PRO A 153 14.16 12.31 -7.93
C PRO A 153 14.94 13.62 -7.92
N LEU A 154 14.37 14.69 -7.38
CA LEU A 154 15.16 15.87 -7.04
C LEU A 154 16.17 15.46 -5.94
N GLY A 155 17.43 15.86 -6.10
CA GLY A 155 18.49 15.52 -5.14
C GLY A 155 18.23 16.06 -3.73
N LYS A 156 19.03 15.63 -2.75
CA LYS A 156 18.85 15.98 -1.32
C LYS A 156 18.81 17.50 -1.10
N GLU A 157 19.43 18.28 -1.98
CA GLU A 157 19.37 19.74 -2.07
C GLU A 157 17.96 20.35 -2.18
N HIS A 158 16.94 19.60 -2.61
CA HIS A 158 15.59 20.14 -2.83
C HIS A 158 14.57 19.74 -1.76
N LYS A 159 15.00 19.13 -0.64
CA LYS A 159 14.10 18.65 0.43
C LYS A 159 13.21 19.77 1.04
N ASN A 160 13.61 21.03 0.88
CA ASN A 160 12.90 22.20 1.39
C ASN A 160 12.08 22.98 0.33
N SER A 161 12.11 22.61 -0.95
CA SER A 161 11.42 23.38 -2.01
C SER A 161 9.89 23.33 -1.92
N MET A 162 9.33 22.39 -1.15
CA MET A 162 7.88 22.29 -0.90
C MET A 162 7.43 22.82 0.46
N LYS A 163 8.32 23.42 1.27
CA LYS A 163 7.86 24.20 2.44
C LYS A 163 7.24 25.48 1.91
N LYS A 164 5.91 25.59 2.00
CA LYS A 164 5.19 26.85 1.75
C LYS A 164 5.85 27.94 2.60
N VAL A 165 6.52 28.89 1.96
CA VAL A 165 7.01 30.09 2.62
C VAL A 165 5.77 30.82 3.16
N PRO A 166 5.69 31.15 4.46
CA PRO A 166 4.61 31.98 4.96
C PRO A 166 4.64 33.30 4.19
N LEU A 167 3.52 33.70 3.59
CA LEU A 167 3.36 35.03 3.04
C LEU A 167 3.55 36.02 4.19
N ILE A 168 4.72 36.66 4.25
CA ILE A 168 4.92 37.81 5.12
C ILE A 168 4.05 38.92 4.54
N SER A 169 2.85 39.05 5.11
CA SER A 169 1.99 40.23 4.97
C SER A 169 2.72 41.43 5.58
N GLY A 170 3.57 42.07 4.78
CA GLY A 170 4.21 43.32 5.15
C GLY A 170 3.17 44.45 5.25
N LYS A 171 2.69 44.74 6.46
CA LYS A 171 2.17 46.08 6.76
C LYS A 171 3.36 47.04 6.77
N LYS A 172 3.59 47.73 5.66
CA LYS A 172 4.36 48.98 5.65
C LYS A 172 3.70 49.94 6.67
N LYS A 173 4.32 50.14 7.84
CA LYS A 173 4.05 51.34 8.64
C LYS A 173 4.82 52.48 8.00
N LEU A 174 4.08 53.37 7.32
CA LEU A 174 4.55 54.70 6.92
C LEU A 174 4.86 55.52 8.18
N GLY A 175 5.80 56.44 8.05
CA GLY A 175 6.60 56.98 9.16
C GLY A 175 5.92 57.96 10.11
N SER A 176 6.66 58.30 11.17
CA SER A 176 6.81 59.68 11.60
C SER A 176 8.22 59.88 12.16
N LYS A 177 9.09 60.57 11.41
CA LYS A 177 10.20 61.31 12.00
C LYS A 177 9.57 62.49 12.74
N LYS A 178 9.84 62.64 14.04
CA LYS A 178 9.73 63.95 14.69
C LYS A 178 11.06 64.67 14.50
N MET A 179 10.97 65.90 14.00
CA MET A 179 12.00 66.93 14.11
C MET A 179 11.95 67.49 15.53
N ASP A 180 13.11 68.03 15.91
CA ASP A 180 13.50 68.74 17.14
C ASP A 180 13.98 67.86 18.30
#